data_AF-A0A821YAC8-F1
#
_entry.id   AF-A0A821YAC8-F1
#
_cell.length_a   1.000
_cell.length_b   1.000
_cell.length_c   1.000
_cell.angle_alpha   90.00
_cell.angle_beta   90.00
_cell.angle_gamma   90.00
#
_symmetry.space_group_name_H-M   'P 1'
#
loop_
_entity.id
_entity.type
_entity.pdbx_description
1 polymer ?
#
loop_
_entity_poly.entity_id
_entity_poly.type
_entity_poly.pdbx_seq_one_letter_code
_entity_poly.pdbx_strand_id
1 'polypeptide(L)'
;MTKVRFTGFDGASVFSGQFNGVSAKFREMYSNSILFIHCRAHVLQLCLLSACEDIIEVQESLLTLKSLFNFINRSSIRLARSNDIQ
;
A
#
# COMPACT_ATOMS: atom_id res chain seq x y z
N MET A 1 -20.62 -27.06 3.23
CA MET A 1 -19.98 -25.95 2.48
C MET A 1 -18.79 -25.44 3.29
N THR A 2 -17.58 -25.49 2.72
CA THR A 2 -16.36 -24.98 3.37
C THR A 2 -16.32 -23.46 3.21
N LYS A 3 -16.25 -22.71 4.31
CA LYS A 3 -16.22 -21.23 4.29
C LYS A 3 -14.84 -20.76 3.81
N VAL A 4 -14.76 -20.20 2.61
CA VAL A 4 -13.54 -19.55 2.09
C VAL A 4 -13.39 -18.17 2.73
N ARG A 5 -12.18 -17.86 3.20
CA ARG A 5 -11.84 -16.56 3.80
C ARG A 5 -10.71 -15.92 3.00
N PHE A 6 -10.67 -14.60 2.97
CA PHE A 6 -9.59 -13.87 2.31
C PHE A 6 -9.11 -12.71 3.16
N THR A 7 -7.84 -12.35 2.99
CA THR A 7 -7.23 -11.16 3.56
C THR A 7 -6.70 -10.26 2.46
N GLY A 8 -7.05 -8.97 2.53
CA GLY A 8 -6.57 -7.95 1.61
C GLY A 8 -5.54 -7.08 2.29
N PHE A 9 -4.26 -7.30 2.00
CA PHE A 9 -3.17 -6.47 2.54
C PHE A 9 -2.35 -5.85 1.42
N ASP A 10 -1.50 -4.88 1.77
CA ASP A 10 -0.51 -4.35 0.84
C ASP A 10 0.61 -5.39 0.56
N GLY A 11 1.45 -5.08 -0.41
CA GLY A 11 2.56 -5.96 -0.81
C GLY A 11 3.75 -5.94 0.14
N ALA A 12 3.73 -5.21 1.25
CA ALA A 12 4.90 -5.08 2.12
C ALA A 12 5.26 -6.44 2.74
N SER A 13 6.57 -6.69 2.90
CA SER A 13 7.10 -7.99 3.31
C SER A 13 6.56 -8.48 4.66
N VAL A 14 6.21 -7.57 5.56
CA VAL A 14 5.56 -7.88 6.85
C VAL A 14 4.19 -8.54 6.65
N PHE A 15 3.45 -8.17 5.61
CA PHE A 15 2.12 -8.71 5.32
C PHE A 15 2.15 -9.85 4.29
N SER A 16 2.88 -9.66 3.18
CA SER A 16 2.96 -10.57 2.04
C SER A 16 4.03 -11.67 2.17
N GLY A 17 4.91 -11.57 3.17
CA GLY A 17 6.05 -12.46 3.34
C GLY A 17 5.65 -13.93 3.43
N GLN A 18 6.33 -14.77 2.65
CA GLN A 18 6.01 -16.19 2.50
C GLN A 18 6.24 -17.02 3.78
N PHE A 19 7.22 -16.64 4.59
CA PHE A 19 7.61 -17.42 5.78
C PHE A 19 7.17 -16.75 7.09
N ASN A 20 7.46 -15.46 7.24
CA ASN A 20 7.21 -14.70 8.47
C ASN A 20 6.15 -13.61 8.31
N GLY A 21 5.53 -13.50 7.14
CA GLY A 21 4.50 -12.50 6.88
C GLY A 21 3.18 -12.84 7.59
N VAL A 22 2.38 -11.82 7.89
CA VAL A 22 1.05 -11.97 8.48
C VAL A 22 0.18 -12.92 7.65
N SER A 23 0.26 -12.86 6.32
CA SER A 23 -0.49 -13.77 5.44
C SER A 23 -0.08 -15.24 5.60
N ALA A 24 1.21 -15.54 5.76
CA ALA A 24 1.70 -16.89 6.00
C ALA A 24 1.21 -17.44 7.35
N LYS A 25 1.33 -16.63 8.41
CA LYS A 25 0.82 -16.99 9.74
C LYS A 25 -0.69 -17.21 9.75
N PHE A 26 -1.44 -16.40 8.99
CA PHE A 26 -2.88 -16.57 8.86
C PHE A 26 -3.23 -17.86 8.10
N ARG A 27 -2.48 -18.21 7.05
CA ARG A 27 -2.69 -19.49 6.37
C ARG A 27 -2.44 -20.67 7.32
N GLU A 28 -1.40 -20.61 8.14
CA GLU A 28 -1.09 -21.64 9.14
C GLU A 28 -2.22 -21.78 10.19
N MET A 29 -2.62 -20.68 10.82
CA MET A 29 -3.68 -20.67 11.85
C MET A 29 -5.03 -21.18 11.35
N TYR A 30 -5.32 -21.00 10.05
CA TYR A 30 -6.60 -21.36 9.45
C TYR A 30 -6.48 -22.51 8.44
N SER A 31 -5.49 -23.40 8.60
CA SER A 31 -5.35 -24.63 7.82
C SER A 31 -5.43 -24.41 6.29
N ASN A 32 -4.76 -23.36 5.81
CA ASN A 32 -4.72 -22.92 4.41
C ASN A 32 -6.08 -22.53 3.80
N SER A 33 -7.11 -22.30 4.62
CA SER A 33 -8.44 -21.84 4.15
C SER A 33 -8.52 -20.33 3.87
N ILE A 34 -7.44 -19.59 4.15
CA ILE A 34 -7.33 -18.14 3.89
C ILE A 34 -6.51 -17.89 2.63
N LEU A 35 -7.10 -17.14 1.70
CA LEU A 35 -6.43 -16.62 0.51
C LEU A 35 -5.91 -15.21 0.77
N PHE A 36 -4.70 -14.94 0.27
CA PHE A 36 -4.13 -13.60 0.29
C PHE A 36 -4.41 -12.91 -1.03
N ILE A 37 -4.94 -11.68 -0.97
CA ILE A 37 -5.20 -10.85 -2.14
C ILE A 37 -4.43 -9.54 -1.96
N HIS A 38 -3.65 -9.16 -2.97
CA HIS A 38 -2.97 -7.88 -2.96
C HIS A 38 -3.96 -6.72 -3.07
N CYS A 39 -3.72 -5.65 -2.30
CA CYS A 39 -4.47 -4.41 -2.41
C CYS A 39 -4.38 -3.83 -3.83
N ARG A 40 -5.52 -3.77 -4.54
CA ARG A 40 -5.60 -3.28 -5.93
C ARG A 40 -5.19 -1.82 -6.06
N ALA A 41 -5.45 -0.99 -5.06
CA ALA A 41 -5.02 0.41 -5.05
C ALA A 41 -3.48 0.53 -5.04
N HIS A 42 -2.80 -0.31 -4.24
CA HIS A 42 -1.34 -0.34 -4.22
C HIS A 42 -0.76 -0.85 -5.54
N VAL A 43 -1.33 -1.90 -6.12
CA VAL A 43 -0.93 -2.43 -7.44
C VAL A 43 -1.13 -1.37 -8.53
N LEU A 44 -2.26 -0.66 -8.53
CA LEU A 44 -2.53 0.42 -9.48
C LEU A 44 -1.51 1.55 -9.35
N GLN A 45 -1.19 1.97 -8.12
CA GLN A 45 -0.18 2.99 -7.88
C GLN A 45 1.19 2.55 -8.41
N LEU A 46 1.61 1.30 -8.18
CA LEU A 46 2.87 0.78 -8.72
C LEU A 46 2.87 0.74 -10.25
N CYS A 47 1.79 0.25 -10.87
CA CYS A 47 1.68 0.24 -12.33
C CYS A 47 1.74 1.65 -12.93
N LEU A 48 1.06 2.62 -12.29
CA LEU A 48 1.10 4.01 -12.73
C LEU A 48 2.52 4.58 -12.60
N LEU A 49 3.19 4.34 -11.48
CA LEU A 49 4.58 4.78 -11.28
C LEU A 49 5.49 4.20 -12.36
N SER A 50 5.44 2.88 -12.61
CA SER A 50 6.26 2.24 -13.65
C SER A 50 5.90 2.70 -15.06
N ALA A 51 4.61 2.90 -15.38
CA ALA A 51 4.21 3.40 -16.69
C ALA A 51 4.68 4.85 -16.94
N CYS A 52 4.86 5.61 -15.87
CA CYS A 52 5.31 6.99 -15.92
C CYS A 52 6.81 7.17 -15.67
N GLU A 53 7.56 6.09 -15.43
CA GLU A 53 9.02 6.17 -15.20
C GLU A 53 9.77 6.70 -16.42
N ASP A 54 9.26 6.44 -17.63
CA ASP A 54 9.89 6.87 -18.89
C ASP A 54 9.48 8.30 -19.32
N ILE A 55 8.57 8.96 -18.60
CA ILE A 55 8.10 10.31 -18.90
C ILE A 55 8.61 11.27 -17.83
N ILE A 56 9.67 12.00 -18.15
CA ILE A 56 10.42 12.87 -17.23
C ILE A 56 9.49 13.87 -16.53
N GLU A 57 8.57 14.51 -17.25
CA GLU A 57 7.65 15.52 -16.71
C GLU A 57 6.71 14.92 -15.66
N VAL A 58 6.26 13.68 -15.87
CA VAL A 58 5.40 12.98 -14.92
C VAL A 58 6.21 12.54 -13.69
N GLN A 59 7.44 12.09 -13.89
CA GLN A 59 8.35 11.76 -12.79
C GLN A 59 8.62 13.00 -11.90
N GLU A 60 8.95 14.14 -12.50
CA GLU A 60 9.21 15.40 -11.77
C GLU A 60 7.99 15.88 -10.99
N SER A 61 6.80 15.81 -11.59
CA SER A 61 5.56 16.20 -10.93
C SER A 61 5.19 15.23 -9.80
N LEU A 62 5.40 13.92 -9.95
CA LEU A 62 5.25 12.94 -8.87
C LEU A 62 6.24 13.16 -7.72
N LEU A 63 7.51 13.47 -8.01
CA LEU A 63 8.52 13.79 -7.01
C LEU A 63 8.17 15.08 -6.24
N THR A 64 7.64 16.07 -6.95
CA THR A 64 7.17 17.34 -6.36
C THR A 64 5.99 17.09 -5.42
N LEU A 65 4.98 16.32 -5.87
CA LEU A 65 3.84 15.93 -5.04
C LEU A 65 4.27 15.14 -3.80
N LYS A 66 5.20 14.19 -3.94
CA LYS A 66 5.74 13.41 -2.81
C LYS A 66 6.47 14.32 -1.82
N SER A 67 7.22 15.31 -2.31
CA SER A 67 7.94 16.28 -1.47
C SER A 67 6.98 17.18 -0.70
N LEU A 68 5.92 17.67 -1.36
CA LEU A 68 4.85 18.45 -0.72
C LEU A 68 4.13 17.64 0.35
N PHE A 69 3.74 16.40 0.04
CA PHE A 69 3.12 15.49 0.99
C PHE A 69 3.99 15.29 2.23
N ASN A 70 5.28 15.01 2.04
CA ASN A 70 6.22 14.85 3.14
C ASN A 70 6.40 16.15 3.96
N PHE A 71 6.43 17.31 3.29
CA PHE A 71 6.52 18.59 3.96
C PHE A 71 5.33 18.83 4.90
N ILE A 72 4.11 18.53 4.45
CA ILE A 72 2.89 18.65 5.28
C ILE A 72 2.96 17.66 6.46
N ASN A 73 3.21 16.38 6.18
CA ASN A 73 3.16 15.31 7.18
C ASN A 73 4.28 15.38 8.24
N ARG A 74 5.42 16.00 7.93
CA ARG A 74 6.52 16.18 8.90
C ARG A 74 6.25 17.22 9.98
N SER A 75 5.13 17.95 9.92
CA SER A 75 4.72 18.86 10.97
C SER A 75 3.32 18.52 11.43
N SER A 76 3.19 18.20 12.72
CA SER A 76 1.90 17.96 13.37
C SER A 76 0.94 19.14 13.22
N ILE A 77 1.46 20.38 13.19
CA ILE A 77 0.67 21.60 12.98
C ILE A 77 0.14 21.69 11.54
N ARG A 78 0.99 21.45 10.54
CA ARG A 78 0.56 21.47 9.12
C ARG A 78 -0.40 20.34 8.80
N LEU A 79 -0.17 19.16 9.37
CA LEU A 79 -1.06 18.02 9.25
C LEU A 79 -2.43 18.29 9.88
N ALA A 80 -2.46 18.84 11.09
CA ALA A 80 -3.72 19.21 11.75
C ALA A 80 -4.56 20.17 10.89
N ARG A 81 -3.92 21.24 10.37
CA ARG A 81 -4.60 22.20 9.48
C ARG A 81 -5.07 21.60 8.16
N SER A 82 -4.36 20.59 7.64
CA SER A 82 -4.75 19.91 6.41
C SER A 82 -6.00 19.04 6.61
N ASN A 83 -6.14 18.42 7.79
CA ASN A 83 -7.30 17.60 8.13
C ASN A 83 -8.55 18.45 8.33
N ASP A 84 -8.41 19.70 8.77
CA ASP A 84 -9.54 20.64 8.94
C ASP A 84 -10.18 21.09 7.61
N ILE A 85 -9.54 20.82 6.47
CA ILE A 85 -10.00 21.19 5.12
C ILE A 85 -10.76 20.05 4.43
N GLN A 86 -10.63 18.81 4.92
CA GLN A 86 -11.29 17.60 4.37
C GLN A 86 -12.63 17.31 5.03
#